data_AF-A0A0R3PF76-F1
#
_entry.id   AF-A0A0R3PF76-F1
#
_cell.length_a   1.000
_cell.length_b   1.000
_cell.length_c   1.000
_cell.angle_alpha   90.00
_cell.angle_beta   90.00
_cell.angle_gamma   90.00
#
_symmetry.space_group_name_H-M   'P 1'
#
loop_
_entity.id
_entity.type
_entity.pdbx_description
1 polymer ?
#
loop_
_entity_poly.entity_id
_entity_poly.type
_entity_poly.pdbx_seq_one_letter_code
_entity_poly.pdbx_strand_id
1 'polypeptide(L)'
;MRSKTSVEGRLPNQTLYSDLLNCNPNSLNLTSPTIPKETKVIVIVCSKPDDIETRMAIRQTWANALFSKAVELLAAYRWIHPNYPSKFVLKIDSDVVVLLDKIVSRVGSPRERTIQCYVHKSPQPVRNSESPWYIPESVYPEHFLPDYCSGPLYLLTPAALQAILEASRDAMVFEVEDAFFTGLLAKKGLVELRREPGVWNHWVGNMELCNCFQVLPIKAGN
;
A
#
# COMPACT_ATOMS: atom_id res chain seq x y z
N MET A 1 19.61 -0.78 42.54
CA MET A 1 20.61 -0.14 41.65
C MET A 1 21.08 -1.19 40.64
N ARG A 2 20.59 -1.14 39.39
CA ARG A 2 21.16 -1.95 38.30
C ARG A 2 22.39 -1.21 37.77
N SER A 3 23.55 -1.86 37.77
CA SER A 3 24.76 -1.28 37.20
C SER A 3 24.55 -1.04 35.71
N LYS A 4 24.83 0.19 35.27
CA LYS A 4 25.00 0.49 33.85
C LYS A 4 26.30 -0.18 33.44
N THR A 5 26.22 -1.29 32.70
CA THR A 5 27.35 -1.75 31.89
C THR A 5 27.65 -0.65 30.88
N SER A 6 28.88 -0.13 30.93
CA SER A 6 29.39 0.85 29.99
C SER A 6 29.33 0.27 28.58
N VAL A 7 28.54 0.90 27.71
CA VAL A 7 28.67 0.69 26.27
C VAL A 7 29.94 1.42 25.86
N GLU A 8 31.09 0.75 25.94
CA GLU A 8 32.27 1.18 25.19
C GLU A 8 31.90 1.16 23.71
N GLY A 9 31.79 2.35 23.13
CA GLY A 9 31.52 2.51 21.71
C GLY A 9 32.66 1.87 20.92
N ARG A 10 32.35 0.80 20.18
CA ARG A 10 33.30 0.21 19.23
C ARG A 10 33.70 1.30 18.24
N LEU A 11 34.96 1.76 18.33
CA LEU A 11 35.50 2.74 17.39
C LEU A 11 35.48 2.16 15.97
N PRO A 12 35.20 2.98 14.94
CA PRO A 12 35.29 2.54 13.54
C PRO A 12 36.69 1.98 13.24
N ASN A 13 36.75 0.90 12.44
CA ASN A 13 38.01 0.28 12.06
C ASN A 13 38.78 1.19 11.09
N GLN A 14 39.74 1.95 11.63
CA GLN A 14 40.56 2.91 10.89
C GLN A 14 41.42 2.26 9.81
N THR A 15 41.85 1.01 10.02
CA THR A 15 42.61 0.23 9.04
C THR A 15 41.71 -0.09 7.84
N LEU A 16 40.52 -0.64 8.09
CA LEU A 16 39.54 -0.95 7.03
C LEU A 16 39.14 0.29 6.23
N TYR A 17 38.99 1.44 6.89
CA TYR A 17 38.71 2.72 6.23
C TYR A 17 39.84 3.13 5.29
N SER A 18 41.10 3.05 5.76
CA SER A 18 42.28 3.38 4.95
C SER A 18 42.46 2.40 3.78
N ASP A 19 42.16 1.13 3.97
CA ASP A 19 42.22 0.11 2.92
C ASP A 19 41.18 0.39 1.82
N LEU A 20 39.94 0.75 2.20
CA LEU A 20 38.88 1.10 1.25
C LEU A 20 39.20 2.35 0.42
N LEU A 21 39.89 3.34 1.00
CA LEU A 21 40.32 4.55 0.28
C LEU A 21 41.40 4.28 -0.76
N ASN A 22 42.27 3.29 -0.52
CA ASN A 22 43.43 3.02 -1.36
C ASN A 22 43.23 1.80 -2.29
N CYS A 23 42.17 1.02 -2.12
CA CYS A 23 41.87 -0.12 -2.99
C CYS A 23 41.35 0.30 -4.37
N ASN A 24 41.55 -0.55 -5.37
CA ASN A 24 40.94 -0.36 -6.70
C ASN A 24 39.41 -0.49 -6.55
N PRO A 25 38.59 0.50 -6.94
CA PRO A 25 37.14 0.43 -6.80
C PRO A 25 36.50 -0.78 -7.50
N ASN A 26 37.09 -1.22 -8.62
CA ASN A 26 36.62 -2.38 -9.39
C ASN A 26 36.98 -3.73 -8.73
N SER A 27 37.79 -3.71 -7.66
CA SER A 27 38.13 -4.90 -6.88
C SER A 27 37.15 -5.18 -5.75
N LEU A 28 36.23 -4.25 -5.46
CA LEU A 28 35.13 -4.46 -4.52
C LEU A 28 34.15 -5.46 -5.12
N ASN A 29 33.93 -6.58 -4.44
CA ASN A 29 32.96 -7.60 -4.85
C ASN A 29 31.53 -7.14 -4.55
N LEU A 30 31.08 -6.14 -5.30
CA LEU A 30 29.73 -5.63 -5.29
C LEU A 30 28.97 -6.28 -6.45
N THR A 31 27.78 -6.81 -6.16
CA THR A 31 26.83 -7.14 -7.23
C THR A 31 26.56 -5.86 -7.99
N SER A 32 26.98 -5.83 -9.26
CA SER A 32 26.95 -4.62 -10.10
C SER A 32 25.71 -4.65 -10.98
N PRO A 33 24.61 -3.97 -10.60
CA PRO A 33 23.47 -3.83 -11.50
C PRO A 33 23.89 -2.98 -12.70
N THR A 34 23.31 -3.27 -13.88
CA THR A 34 23.43 -2.38 -15.03
C THR A 34 22.70 -1.08 -14.72
N ILE A 35 23.44 0.03 -14.61
CA ILE A 35 22.88 1.36 -14.37
C ILE A 35 22.65 2.02 -15.74
N PRO A 36 21.40 2.41 -16.09
CA PRO A 36 21.12 3.15 -17.32
C PRO A 36 21.94 4.44 -17.42
N LYS A 37 22.36 4.82 -18.64
CA LYS A 37 23.24 5.98 -18.86
C LYS A 37 22.58 7.31 -18.47
N GLU A 38 21.26 7.34 -18.45
CA GLU A 38 20.42 8.48 -18.10
C GLU A 38 20.17 8.62 -16.58
N THR A 39 20.63 7.68 -15.75
CA THR A 39 20.46 7.73 -14.29
C THR A 39 21.18 8.96 -13.70
N LYS A 40 20.41 9.87 -13.10
CA LYS A 40 20.92 11.12 -12.50
C LYS A 40 21.20 11.03 -11.00
N VAL A 41 20.59 10.07 -10.31
CA VAL A 41 20.63 9.96 -8.85
C VAL A 41 20.91 8.52 -8.46
N ILE A 42 21.84 8.33 -7.53
CA ILE A 42 22.13 7.04 -6.89
C ILE A 42 21.73 7.16 -5.42
N VAL A 43 20.89 6.23 -4.94
CA VAL A 43 20.48 6.15 -3.54
C VAL A 43 21.29 5.06 -2.83
N ILE A 44 22.02 5.43 -1.78
CA ILE A 44 22.80 4.49 -0.95
C ILE A 44 22.03 4.22 0.33
N VAL A 45 21.69 2.95 0.57
CA VAL A 45 21.05 2.50 1.82
C VAL A 45 22.04 1.69 2.64
N CYS A 46 22.45 2.23 3.79
CA CYS A 46 23.29 1.54 4.75
C CYS A 46 22.44 0.62 5.63
N SER A 47 22.77 -0.68 5.68
CA SER A 47 22.13 -1.67 6.55
C SER A 47 23.16 -2.66 7.07
N LYS A 48 22.83 -3.38 8.15
CA LYS A 48 23.73 -4.42 8.68
C LYS A 48 23.75 -5.63 7.73
N PRO A 49 24.86 -6.38 7.61
CA PRO A 49 24.95 -7.54 6.70
C PRO A 49 23.86 -8.60 6.93
N ASP A 50 23.47 -8.82 8.19
CA ASP A 50 22.46 -9.78 8.63
C ASP A 50 21.01 -9.30 8.51
N ASP A 51 20.78 -7.99 8.27
CA ASP A 51 19.44 -7.42 8.11
C ASP A 51 18.86 -7.62 6.69
N ILE A 52 18.70 -8.89 6.32
CA ILE A 52 18.25 -9.29 4.98
C ILE A 52 16.79 -8.83 4.74
N GLU A 53 15.94 -8.91 5.76
CA GLU A 53 14.51 -8.58 5.66
C GLU A 53 14.30 -7.11 5.29
N THR A 54 14.97 -6.18 5.99
CA THR A 54 14.86 -4.74 5.70
C THR A 54 15.35 -4.42 4.28
N ARG A 55 16.48 -5.03 3.86
CA ARG A 55 16.99 -4.86 2.50
C ARG A 55 16.03 -5.40 1.45
N MET A 56 15.30 -6.47 1.75
CA MET A 56 14.31 -7.02 0.83
C MET A 56 13.04 -6.19 0.77
N ALA A 57 12.56 -5.68 1.90
CA ALA A 57 11.46 -4.74 1.95
C ALA A 57 11.73 -3.50 1.08
N ILE A 58 12.93 -2.91 1.18
CA ILE A 58 13.33 -1.77 0.34
C ILE A 58 13.27 -2.12 -1.15
N ARG A 59 13.92 -3.22 -1.56
CA ARG A 59 13.99 -3.65 -2.97
C ARG A 59 12.63 -4.04 -3.55
N GLN A 60 11.72 -4.54 -2.72
CA GLN A 60 10.37 -4.91 -3.14
C GLN A 60 9.41 -3.72 -3.07
N THR A 61 9.81 -2.63 -2.40
CA THR A 61 9.00 -1.43 -2.28
C THR A 61 9.55 -0.28 -3.12
N TRP A 62 9.88 0.84 -2.48
CA TRP A 62 10.21 2.10 -3.13
C TRP A 62 11.46 2.05 -4.02
N ALA A 63 12.33 1.04 -3.87
CA ALA A 63 13.49 0.86 -4.74
C ALA A 63 13.22 -0.02 -5.97
N ASN A 64 11.99 -0.52 -6.16
CA ASN A 64 11.57 -1.22 -7.36
C ASN A 64 11.05 -0.21 -8.40
N ALA A 65 11.65 -0.14 -9.59
CA ALA A 65 11.18 0.76 -10.65
C ALA A 65 9.81 0.34 -11.23
N LEU A 66 9.37 -0.89 -10.99
CA LEU A 66 8.05 -1.42 -11.32
C LEU A 66 7.07 -1.35 -10.13
N PHE A 67 7.38 -0.51 -9.13
CA PHE A 67 6.58 -0.41 -7.92
C PHE A 67 5.24 0.26 -8.17
N SER A 68 4.15 -0.49 -7.98
CA SER A 68 2.78 0.02 -8.04
C SER A 68 2.18 0.17 -6.64
N LYS A 69 1.18 1.05 -6.51
CA LYS A 69 0.39 1.21 -5.27
C LYS A 69 -0.17 -0.13 -4.77
N ALA A 70 -0.50 -1.04 -5.70
CA ALA A 70 -1.00 -2.36 -5.35
C ALA A 70 0.04 -3.21 -4.59
N VAL A 71 1.32 -3.12 -4.95
CA VAL A 71 2.40 -3.84 -4.25
C VAL A 71 2.66 -3.26 -2.86
N GLU A 72 2.64 -1.92 -2.73
CA GLU A 72 2.77 -1.25 -1.44
C GLU A 72 1.67 -1.69 -0.47
N LEU A 73 0.43 -1.65 -0.95
CA LEU A 73 -0.73 -2.01 -0.16
C LEU A 73 -0.73 -3.50 0.20
N LEU A 74 -0.30 -4.38 -0.72
CA LEU A 74 -0.10 -5.80 -0.42
C LEU A 74 0.92 -6.01 0.71
N ALA A 75 2.07 -5.32 0.64
CA ALA A 75 3.11 -5.41 1.65
C ALA A 75 2.60 -4.94 3.02
N ALA A 76 1.89 -3.81 3.05
CA ALA A 76 1.25 -3.29 4.26
C ALA A 76 0.24 -4.30 4.84
N TYR A 77 -0.65 -4.85 4.02
CA TYR A 77 -1.62 -5.85 4.44
C TYR A 77 -0.99 -7.12 4.98
N ARG A 78 0.04 -7.65 4.31
CA ARG A 78 0.79 -8.83 4.77
C ARG A 78 1.53 -8.59 6.08
N TRP A 79 1.97 -7.36 6.34
CA TRP A 79 2.59 -7.00 7.61
C TRP A 79 1.56 -6.82 8.73
N ILE A 80 0.45 -6.12 8.45
CA ILE A 80 -0.61 -5.84 9.43
C ILE A 80 -1.29 -7.13 9.90
N HIS A 81 -1.66 -8.02 8.98
CA HIS A 81 -2.47 -9.20 9.29
C HIS A 81 -1.93 -10.08 10.44
N PRO A 82 -0.65 -10.51 10.43
CA PRO A 82 -0.09 -11.31 11.52
C PRO A 82 0.26 -10.49 12.77
N ASN A 83 0.62 -9.21 12.63
CA ASN A 83 1.04 -8.37 13.77
C ASN A 83 -0.13 -7.77 14.55
N TYR A 84 -1.28 -7.58 13.89
CA TYR A 84 -2.48 -6.97 14.45
C TYR A 84 -3.76 -7.72 14.04
N PRO A 85 -3.88 -9.03 14.32
CA PRO A 85 -4.92 -9.91 13.76
C PRO A 85 -6.35 -9.58 14.21
N SER A 86 -6.53 -8.76 15.24
CA SER A 86 -7.85 -8.33 15.75
C SER A 86 -8.22 -6.89 15.35
N LYS A 87 -7.36 -6.19 14.62
CA LYS A 87 -7.53 -4.76 14.31
C LYS A 87 -8.16 -4.57 12.94
N PHE A 88 -9.12 -3.65 12.90
CA PHE A 88 -9.67 -3.14 11.66
C PHE A 88 -8.62 -2.29 10.96
N VAL A 89 -8.65 -2.27 9.63
CA VAL A 89 -7.71 -1.51 8.81
C VAL A 89 -8.46 -0.44 8.06
N LEU A 90 -8.15 0.82 8.36
CA LEU A 90 -8.63 1.96 7.59
C LEU A 90 -7.55 2.35 6.59
N LYS A 91 -7.83 2.17 5.28
CA LYS A 91 -6.99 2.77 4.24
C LYS A 91 -7.49 4.18 3.97
N ILE A 92 -6.57 5.11 3.85
CA ILE A 92 -6.82 6.52 3.55
C ILE A 92 -5.74 7.03 2.60
N ASP A 93 -6.13 7.77 1.56
CA ASP A 93 -5.17 8.48 0.71
C ASP A 93 -4.60 9.72 1.43
N SER A 94 -3.37 10.11 1.08
CA SER A 94 -2.67 11.22 1.73
C SER A 94 -3.34 12.58 1.53
N ASP A 95 -4.23 12.69 0.55
CA ASP A 95 -5.02 13.87 0.25
C ASP A 95 -6.44 13.77 0.84
N VAL A 96 -6.73 12.92 1.84
CA VAL A 96 -8.08 12.82 2.40
C VAL A 96 -8.17 13.38 3.83
N VAL A 97 -9.20 14.19 4.09
CA VAL A 97 -9.61 14.57 5.46
C VAL A 97 -10.71 13.64 5.96
N VAL A 98 -10.58 13.15 7.20
CA VAL A 98 -11.52 12.21 7.81
C VAL A 98 -11.88 12.60 9.25
N LEU A 99 -13.14 12.39 9.63
CA LEU A 99 -13.60 12.49 11.02
C LEU A 99 -13.57 11.09 11.65
N LEU A 100 -12.47 10.74 12.33
CA LEU A 100 -12.25 9.39 12.85
C LEU A 100 -13.35 8.91 13.82
N ASP A 101 -13.90 9.79 14.67
CA ASP A 101 -14.95 9.42 15.63
C ASP A 101 -16.19 8.82 14.96
N LYS A 102 -16.54 9.32 13.76
CA LYS A 102 -17.65 8.79 12.97
C LYS A 102 -17.37 7.40 12.39
N ILE A 103 -16.10 7.07 12.16
CA ILE A 103 -15.70 5.74 11.68
C ILE A 103 -15.65 4.77 12.84
N VAL A 104 -15.02 5.16 13.95
CA VAL A 104 -14.89 4.33 15.15
C VAL A 104 -16.27 3.92 15.68
N SER A 105 -17.27 4.81 15.63
CA SER A 105 -18.64 4.50 16.05
C SER A 105 -19.35 3.45 15.17
N ARG A 106 -18.79 3.10 14.01
CA ARG A 106 -19.36 2.18 13.01
C ARG A 106 -18.53 0.91 12.81
N VAL A 107 -17.47 0.75 13.59
CA VAL A 107 -16.70 -0.49 13.64
C VAL A 107 -17.62 -1.63 14.09
N GLY A 108 -17.89 -2.54 13.15
CA GLY A 108 -18.80 -3.67 13.35
C GLY A 108 -18.13 -4.88 14.00
N SER A 109 -18.62 -6.07 13.67
CA SER A 109 -18.04 -7.31 14.18
C SER A 109 -16.73 -7.65 13.46
N PRO A 110 -15.64 -7.99 14.17
CA PRO A 110 -14.37 -8.35 13.54
C PRO A 110 -14.42 -9.67 12.76
N ARG A 111 -15.44 -10.50 13.01
CA ARG A 111 -15.64 -11.81 12.36
C ARG A 111 -16.33 -11.72 11.00
N GLU A 112 -17.06 -10.63 10.76
CA GLU A 112 -17.74 -10.42 9.49
C GLU A 112 -16.69 -10.12 8.41
N ARG A 113 -16.84 -10.69 7.21
CA ARG A 113 -15.97 -10.37 6.07
C ARG A 113 -16.54 -9.19 5.33
N THR A 114 -16.28 -7.97 5.81
CA THR A 114 -16.88 -6.76 5.23
C THR A 114 -15.87 -5.66 4.98
N ILE A 115 -16.11 -4.87 3.94
CA ILE A 115 -15.45 -3.59 3.70
C ILE A 115 -16.51 -2.49 3.71
N GLN A 116 -16.34 -1.47 4.54
CA GLN A 116 -17.22 -0.30 4.56
C GLN A 116 -16.62 0.82 3.69
N CYS A 117 -17.38 1.30 2.71
CA CYS A 117 -16.86 2.27 1.72
C CYS A 117 -17.95 2.89 0.84
N TYR A 118 -17.53 3.81 -0.04
CA TYR A 118 -18.32 4.23 -1.19
C TYR A 118 -18.09 3.22 -2.31
N VAL A 119 -19.16 2.65 -2.85
CA VAL A 119 -19.07 1.55 -3.82
C VAL A 119 -19.26 2.07 -5.25
N HIS A 120 -18.29 1.81 -6.11
CA HIS A 120 -18.44 1.87 -7.57
C HIS A 120 -19.16 0.61 -8.03
N LYS A 121 -20.31 0.78 -8.70
CA LYS A 121 -21.14 -0.33 -9.16
C LYS A 121 -20.84 -0.69 -10.60
N SER A 122 -20.44 -1.94 -10.83
CA SER A 122 -20.19 -2.53 -12.15
C SER A 122 -19.50 -1.59 -13.16
N PRO A 123 -18.36 -0.98 -12.80
CA PRO A 123 -17.67 -0.06 -13.71
C PRO A 123 -16.97 -0.84 -14.83
N GLN A 124 -16.82 -0.19 -15.99
CA GLN A 124 -16.02 -0.74 -17.07
C GLN A 124 -14.52 -0.50 -16.80
N PRO A 125 -13.66 -1.51 -17.03
CA PRO A 125 -12.21 -1.31 -16.95
C PRO A 125 -11.76 -0.32 -18.03
N VAL A 126 -10.86 0.60 -17.67
CA VAL A 126 -10.34 1.60 -18.62
C VAL A 126 -9.38 0.91 -19.58
N ARG A 127 -9.69 0.93 -20.88
CA ARG A 127 -8.88 0.29 -21.93
C ARG A 127 -7.99 1.25 -22.72
N ASN A 128 -7.98 2.54 -22.37
CA ASN A 128 -7.04 3.50 -22.95
C ASN A 128 -5.66 3.37 -22.27
N SER A 129 -4.63 3.00 -23.02
CA SER A 129 -3.25 2.81 -22.52
C SER A 129 -2.58 4.10 -22.02
N GLU A 130 -3.10 5.28 -22.37
CA GLU A 130 -2.60 6.56 -21.87
C GLU A 130 -3.19 6.94 -20.51
N SER A 131 -4.20 6.20 -20.05
CA SER A 131 -4.83 6.44 -18.74
C SER A 131 -3.96 5.90 -17.62
N PRO A 132 -3.79 6.63 -16.50
CA PRO A 132 -3.16 6.08 -15.29
C PRO A 132 -3.96 4.93 -14.67
N TRP A 133 -5.23 4.75 -15.07
CA TRP A 133 -6.10 3.65 -14.63
C TRP A 133 -6.26 2.55 -15.69
N TYR A 134 -5.35 2.48 -16.67
CA TYR A 134 -5.40 1.47 -17.72
C TYR A 134 -5.33 0.04 -17.15
N ILE A 135 -6.25 -0.81 -17.61
CA ILE A 135 -6.24 -2.25 -17.34
C ILE A 135 -6.25 -2.98 -18.69
N PRO A 136 -5.17 -3.68 -19.07
CA PRO A 136 -5.13 -4.42 -20.33
C PRO A 136 -6.05 -5.64 -20.30
N GLU A 137 -6.62 -5.98 -21.46
CA GLU A 137 -7.52 -7.14 -21.62
C GLU A 137 -6.81 -8.47 -21.31
N SER A 138 -5.50 -8.55 -21.58
CA SER A 138 -4.67 -9.70 -21.24
C SER A 138 -4.53 -9.95 -19.73
N VAL A 139 -4.72 -8.93 -18.89
CA VAL A 139 -4.69 -9.05 -17.41
C VAL A 139 -6.09 -9.25 -16.86
N TYR A 140 -7.09 -8.57 -17.44
CA TYR A 140 -8.48 -8.69 -17.03
C TYR A 140 -9.39 -8.72 -18.26
N PRO A 141 -9.85 -9.90 -18.72
CA PRO A 141 -10.60 -10.03 -19.97
C PRO A 141 -12.08 -9.67 -19.84
N GLU A 142 -12.63 -9.60 -18.62
CA GLU A 142 -14.06 -9.35 -18.43
C GLU A 142 -14.46 -7.91 -18.83
N HIS A 143 -15.71 -7.76 -19.26
CA HIS A 143 -16.27 -6.47 -19.70
C HIS A 143 -16.54 -5.49 -18.55
N PHE A 144 -16.76 -6.00 -17.33
CA PHE A 144 -17.07 -5.19 -16.16
C PHE A 144 -16.22 -5.65 -14.99
N LEU A 145 -15.66 -4.68 -14.26
CA LEU A 145 -15.06 -4.95 -12.96
C LEU A 145 -16.17 -5.34 -11.96
N PRO A 146 -15.84 -6.12 -10.92
CA PRO A 146 -16.72 -6.27 -9.77
C PRO A 146 -17.04 -4.91 -9.14
N ASP A 147 -18.14 -4.85 -8.39
CA ASP A 147 -18.35 -3.74 -7.47
C ASP A 147 -17.12 -3.62 -6.56
N TYR A 148 -16.61 -2.39 -6.39
CA TYR A 148 -15.41 -2.13 -5.60
C TYR A 148 -15.50 -0.82 -4.84
N CYS A 149 -14.70 -0.69 -3.78
CA CYS A 149 -14.63 0.51 -2.96
C CYS A 149 -13.79 1.60 -3.63
N SER A 150 -14.27 2.83 -3.57
CA SER A 150 -13.50 3.99 -4.01
C SER A 150 -12.18 4.12 -3.24
N GLY A 151 -11.09 4.32 -3.97
CA GLY A 151 -9.73 4.43 -3.45
C GLY A 151 -9.51 5.38 -2.27
N PRO A 152 -10.10 6.60 -2.21
CA PRO A 152 -9.78 7.58 -1.18
C PRO A 152 -9.90 7.08 0.27
N LEU A 153 -10.89 6.24 0.56
CA LEU A 153 -11.12 5.75 1.93
C LEU A 153 -11.97 4.47 1.95
N TYR A 154 -11.53 3.46 2.71
CA TYR A 154 -12.34 2.29 3.04
C TYR A 154 -11.84 1.59 4.32
N LEU A 155 -12.78 0.98 5.05
CA LEU A 155 -12.52 0.26 6.31
C LEU A 155 -12.69 -1.25 6.13
N LEU A 156 -11.67 -2.04 6.39
CA LEU A 156 -11.72 -3.50 6.38
C LEU A 156 -11.87 -4.07 7.79
N THR A 157 -12.69 -5.12 7.92
CA THR A 157 -12.63 -6.01 9.07
C THR A 157 -11.37 -6.89 9.03
N PRO A 158 -10.90 -7.42 10.17
CA PRO A 158 -9.81 -8.39 10.19
C PRO A 158 -10.11 -9.64 9.34
N ALA A 159 -11.34 -10.15 9.39
CA ALA A 159 -11.76 -11.30 8.59
C ALA A 159 -11.77 -11.00 7.07
N ALA A 160 -12.12 -9.77 6.66
CA ALA A 160 -12.01 -9.36 5.26
C ALA A 160 -10.55 -9.29 4.80
N LEU A 161 -9.67 -8.69 5.60
CA LEU A 161 -8.24 -8.61 5.29
C LEU A 161 -7.62 -10.00 5.09
N GLN A 162 -7.94 -10.95 5.98
CA GLN A 162 -7.49 -12.33 5.83
C GLN A 162 -7.99 -12.94 4.52
N ALA A 163 -9.28 -12.84 4.22
CA ALA A 163 -9.87 -13.41 3.01
C ALA A 163 -9.25 -12.82 1.73
N ILE A 164 -8.95 -11.53 1.72
CA ILE A 164 -8.28 -10.85 0.59
C ILE A 164 -6.85 -11.38 0.42
N LEU A 165 -6.08 -11.53 1.50
CA LEU A 165 -4.71 -12.07 1.44
C LEU A 165 -4.66 -13.55 1.04
N GLU A 166 -5.67 -14.34 1.40
CA GLU A 166 -5.84 -15.71 0.92
C GLU A 166 -6.15 -15.73 -0.58
N ALA A 167 -7.06 -14.86 -1.03
CA ALA A 167 -7.45 -14.75 -2.44
C ALA A 167 -6.32 -14.24 -3.35
N SER A 168 -5.38 -13.44 -2.81
CA SER A 168 -4.31 -12.79 -3.57
C SER A 168 -3.19 -13.72 -4.02
N ARG A 169 -3.08 -14.94 -3.47
CA ARG A 169 -1.94 -15.86 -3.72
C ARG A 169 -1.76 -16.22 -5.20
N ASP A 170 -2.86 -16.36 -5.93
CA ASP A 170 -2.87 -16.79 -7.33
C ASP A 170 -3.38 -15.68 -8.29
N ALA A 171 -3.43 -14.43 -7.83
CA ALA A 171 -4.02 -13.34 -8.59
C ALA A 171 -2.98 -12.60 -9.43
N MET A 172 -3.32 -12.30 -10.69
CA MET A 172 -2.55 -11.37 -11.50
C MET A 172 -2.90 -9.94 -11.07
N VAL A 173 -1.89 -9.19 -10.61
CA VAL A 173 -2.06 -7.81 -10.13
C VAL A 173 -2.32 -6.88 -11.32
N PHE A 174 -3.22 -5.91 -11.13
CA PHE A 174 -3.37 -4.75 -12.02
C PHE A 174 -3.29 -3.44 -11.22
N GLU A 175 -2.98 -2.34 -11.92
CA GLU A 175 -2.55 -1.06 -11.33
C GLU A 175 -3.62 -0.35 -10.49
N VAL A 176 -4.90 -0.54 -10.83
CA VAL A 176 -6.03 0.06 -10.12
C VAL A 176 -6.26 -0.72 -8.80
N GLU A 177 -5.53 -0.33 -7.76
CA GLU A 177 -5.37 -1.12 -6.54
C GLU A 177 -6.66 -1.31 -5.76
N ASP A 178 -7.51 -0.28 -5.74
CA ASP A 178 -8.80 -0.31 -5.07
C ASP A 178 -9.75 -1.31 -5.74
N ALA A 179 -9.83 -1.32 -7.08
CA ALA A 179 -10.56 -2.33 -7.84
C ALA A 179 -9.93 -3.74 -7.71
N PHE A 180 -8.60 -3.84 -7.58
CA PHE A 180 -7.92 -5.11 -7.37
C PHE A 180 -8.25 -5.72 -6.00
N PHE A 181 -8.01 -5.01 -4.90
CA PHE A 181 -8.20 -5.53 -3.54
C PHE A 181 -9.67 -5.59 -3.14
N THR A 182 -10.42 -4.51 -3.36
CA THR A 182 -11.79 -4.39 -2.84
C THR A 182 -12.86 -4.83 -3.84
N GLY A 183 -12.48 -5.06 -5.10
CA GLY A 183 -13.33 -5.65 -6.13
C GLY A 183 -12.98 -7.10 -6.39
N LEU A 184 -11.90 -7.35 -7.15
CA LEU A 184 -11.53 -8.69 -7.61
C LEU A 184 -11.25 -9.65 -6.46
N LEU A 185 -10.33 -9.29 -5.56
CA LEU A 185 -9.94 -10.16 -4.44
C LEU A 185 -11.05 -10.28 -3.39
N ALA A 186 -11.74 -9.18 -3.07
CA ALA A 186 -12.90 -9.20 -2.18
C ALA A 186 -14.00 -10.14 -2.69
N LYS A 187 -14.37 -10.06 -3.99
CA LYS A 187 -15.34 -10.97 -4.61
C LYS A 187 -14.87 -12.42 -4.52
N LYS A 188 -13.60 -12.71 -4.82
CA LYS A 188 -13.01 -14.07 -4.72
C LYS A 188 -13.01 -14.58 -3.26
N GLY A 189 -12.76 -13.71 -2.29
CA GLY A 189 -12.76 -14.01 -0.86
C GLY A 189 -14.14 -14.02 -0.19
N LEU A 190 -15.22 -13.82 -0.96
CA LEU A 190 -16.60 -13.69 -0.46
C LEU A 190 -16.74 -12.59 0.61
N VAL A 191 -16.10 -11.46 0.35
CA VAL A 191 -16.14 -10.27 1.20
C VAL A 191 -17.28 -9.37 0.75
N GLU A 192 -18.14 -8.98 1.68
CA GLU A 192 -19.29 -8.10 1.46
C GLU A 192 -18.85 -6.62 1.44
N LEU A 193 -19.31 -5.85 0.45
CA LEU A 193 -19.16 -4.40 0.45
C LEU A 193 -20.36 -3.75 1.14
N ARG A 194 -20.12 -3.06 2.25
CA ARG A 194 -21.15 -2.36 3.02
C ARG A 194 -21.12 -0.87 2.72
N ARG A 195 -22.24 -0.37 2.22
CA ARG A 195 -22.44 1.06 2.00
C ARG A 195 -23.09 1.68 3.23
N GLU A 196 -22.43 2.64 3.84
CA GLU A 196 -22.99 3.39 4.98
C GLU A 196 -23.22 4.86 4.58
N PRO A 197 -24.49 5.27 4.34
CA PRO A 197 -24.83 6.63 3.99
C PRO A 197 -24.33 7.64 5.05
N GLY A 198 -23.79 8.76 4.60
CA GLY A 198 -23.36 9.85 5.50
C GLY A 198 -21.93 9.74 6.05
N VAL A 199 -21.21 8.66 5.71
CA VAL A 199 -19.77 8.49 6.00
C VAL A 199 -18.99 8.40 4.71
N TRP A 200 -19.48 7.56 3.79
CA TRP A 200 -18.81 7.25 2.54
C TRP A 200 -19.60 7.86 1.38
N ASN A 201 -19.47 9.18 1.21
CA ASN A 201 -20.16 9.94 0.18
C ASN A 201 -19.15 10.67 -0.72
N HIS A 202 -19.41 10.65 -2.03
CA HIS A 202 -18.68 11.45 -3.01
C HIS A 202 -19.20 12.89 -3.03
N TRP A 203 -18.35 13.85 -3.37
CA TRP A 203 -18.76 15.23 -3.64
C TRP A 203 -19.70 15.27 -4.86
N VAL A 204 -20.89 15.84 -4.70
CA VAL A 204 -21.78 16.17 -5.82
C VAL A 204 -21.78 17.69 -5.91
N GLY A 205 -21.21 18.22 -6.99
CA GLY A 205 -21.07 19.66 -7.20
C GLY A 205 -22.42 20.36 -7.13
N ASN A 206 -22.49 21.41 -6.31
CA ASN A 206 -23.63 22.26 -6.00
C ASN A 206 -24.65 21.68 -5.01
N MET A 207 -24.34 21.64 -3.71
CA MET A 207 -25.35 21.99 -2.70
C MET A 207 -24.72 22.41 -1.37
N GLU A 208 -25.40 23.35 -0.74
CA GLU A 208 -25.13 23.96 0.55
C GLU A 208 -24.84 22.94 1.67
N LEU A 209 -24.08 23.42 2.65
CA LEU A 209 -23.72 22.77 3.90
C LEU A 209 -24.92 22.20 4.66
N CYS A 210 -25.42 21.03 4.25
CA CYS A 210 -26.25 20.18 5.10
C CYS A 210 -25.36 19.14 5.77
N ASN A 211 -24.71 19.49 6.89
CA ASN A 211 -24.21 18.65 8.01
C ASN A 211 -23.62 17.23 7.76
N CYS A 212 -23.31 16.84 6.53
CA CYS A 212 -22.82 15.53 6.14
C CYS A 212 -21.43 15.71 5.51
N PHE A 213 -20.42 15.75 6.38
CA PHE A 213 -19.02 15.83 5.97
C PHE A 213 -18.63 14.65 5.06
N GLN A 214 -18.08 15.04 3.92
CA GLN A 214 -17.62 14.20 2.81
C GLN A 214 -16.16 13.81 3.02
N VAL A 215 -15.74 12.69 2.42
CA VAL A 215 -14.32 12.44 2.14
C VAL A 215 -13.88 13.54 1.16
N LEU A 216 -13.10 14.50 1.64
CA LEU A 216 -12.66 15.64 0.84
C LEU A 216 -11.22 15.39 0.35
N PRO A 217 -11.01 15.21 -0.97
CA PRO A 217 -9.68 15.25 -1.54
C PRO A 217 -9.10 16.67 -1.41
N ILE A 218 -7.98 16.82 -0.72
CA ILE A 218 -7.16 18.01 -0.65
C ILE A 218 -6.42 18.11 -1.97
N LYS A 219 -7.01 18.81 -2.94
CA LYS A 219 -6.25 19.20 -4.13
C LYS A 219 -5.23 20.25 -3.71
N ALA A 220 -3.94 19.94 -3.82
CA ALA A 220 -2.91 20.97 -3.88
C ALA A 220 -3.18 21.81 -5.13
N GLY A 221 -3.32 23.13 -4.95
CA GLY A 221 -3.45 24.06 -6.07
C GLY A 221 -2.20 24.01 -6.95
N ASN A 222 -2.41 24.18 -8.26
CA ASN A 222 -1.36 24.29 -9.29
C ASN A 222 -0.25 25.28 -8.89
#